data_AF-A0A656Z410-F1
#
_entry.id   AF-A0A656Z410-F1
#
_cell.length_a   1.000
_cell.length_b   1.000
_cell.length_c   1.000
_cell.angle_alpha   90.00
_cell.angle_beta   90.00
_cell.angle_gamma   90.00
#
_symmetry.space_group_name_H-M   'P 1'
#
loop_
_entity.id
_entity.type
_entity.pdbx_description
1 polymer ?
#
loop_
_entity_poly.entity_id
_entity_poly.type
_entity_poly.pdbx_seq_one_letter_code
_entity_poly.pdbx_strand_id
1 'polypeptide(L)'
;MNIIAHGSFGGIDHPGRSFMALANYYRHEGLVEDEIAPEILQLASPRLRERAKLLGALLRVIYLLSASMPGVIPRLYWREEDNGIALVVPGDIADLISDRPEGRLQQLSKLTGKNLFFAIGDSAIDANEHH
;
A
#
# COMPACT_ATOMS: atom_id res chain seq x y z
N MET A 1 12.26 -7.02 -13.99
CA MET A 1 11.01 -6.24 -14.02
C MET A 1 10.55 -6.11 -15.48
N ASN A 2 9.91 -7.13 -16.08
CA ASN A 2 9.47 -7.07 -17.49
C ASN A 2 8.32 -8.04 -17.89
N ILE A 3 7.67 -8.69 -16.92
CA ILE A 3 6.67 -9.74 -17.21
C ILE A 3 5.24 -9.17 -17.29
N ILE A 4 4.95 -8.05 -16.61
CA ILE A 4 3.61 -7.48 -16.53
C ILE A 4 3.28 -6.59 -17.74
N ALA A 5 4.29 -5.93 -18.34
CA ALA A 5 4.12 -5.14 -19.56
C ALA A 5 3.82 -6.01 -20.80
N HIS A 6 4.25 -7.27 -20.79
CA HIS A 6 4.12 -8.21 -21.93
C HIS A 6 3.13 -9.37 -21.68
N GLY A 7 2.49 -9.43 -20.51
CA GLY A 7 1.46 -10.43 -20.21
C GLY A 7 0.14 -10.13 -20.90
N SER A 8 -0.42 -11.09 -21.65
CA SER A 8 -1.77 -10.97 -22.23
C SER A 8 -2.83 -11.19 -21.15
N PHE A 9 -3.13 -10.15 -20.39
CA PHE A 9 -4.25 -10.15 -19.45
C PHE A 9 -5.53 -9.82 -20.22
N GLY A 10 -6.36 -10.83 -20.51
CA GLY A 10 -7.70 -10.63 -21.06
C GLY A 10 -8.53 -9.77 -20.11
N GLY A 11 -9.16 -8.71 -20.62
CA GLY A 11 -10.02 -7.81 -19.84
C GLY A 11 -9.34 -6.55 -19.27
N ILE A 12 -8.03 -6.36 -19.47
CA ILE A 12 -7.30 -5.15 -19.02
C ILE A 12 -6.81 -4.37 -20.25
N ASP A 13 -7.35 -3.17 -20.41
CA ASP A 13 -6.95 -2.20 -21.43
C ASP A 13 -5.56 -1.62 -21.14
N HIS A 14 -5.05 -0.82 -22.07
CA HIS A 14 -3.69 -0.29 -21.97
C HIS A 14 -3.46 0.60 -20.72
N PRO A 15 -4.40 1.51 -20.33
CA PRO A 15 -4.33 2.22 -19.06
C PRO A 15 -4.30 1.31 -17.83
N GLY A 16 -5.09 0.23 -17.82
CA GLY A 16 -5.09 -0.74 -16.72
C GLY A 16 -3.75 -1.47 -16.55
N ARG A 17 -3.08 -1.79 -17.66
CA ARG A 17 -1.72 -2.39 -17.62
C ARG A 17 -0.69 -1.40 -17.09
N SER A 18 -0.76 -0.14 -17.54
CA SER A 18 0.11 0.92 -17.03
C SER A 18 -0.10 1.17 -15.54
N PHE A 19 -1.35 1.16 -15.05
CA PHE A 19 -1.65 1.24 -13.63
C PHE A 19 -0.96 0.12 -12.82
N MET A 20 -1.09 -1.14 -13.26
CA MET A 20 -0.48 -2.28 -12.56
C MET A 20 1.06 -2.24 -12.61
N ALA A 21 1.63 -1.86 -13.75
CA ALA A 21 3.07 -1.70 -13.90
C ALA A 21 3.59 -0.63 -12.93
N LEU A 22 2.94 0.54 -12.88
CA LEU A 22 3.30 1.63 -11.97
C LEU A 22 3.12 1.22 -10.51
N ALA A 23 2.01 0.58 -10.13
CA ALA A 23 1.78 0.17 -8.75
C ALA A 23 2.85 -0.80 -8.25
N ASN A 24 3.27 -1.74 -9.10
CA ASN A 24 4.36 -2.67 -8.78
C ASN A 24 5.72 -1.96 -8.76
N TYR A 25 6.00 -1.08 -9.72
CA TYR A 25 7.20 -0.24 -9.68
C TYR A 25 7.29 0.49 -8.34
N TYR A 26 6.24 1.24 -7.96
CA TYR A 26 6.24 2.01 -6.72
C TYR A 26 6.38 1.12 -5.48
N ARG A 27 5.78 -0.08 -5.49
CA ARG A 27 5.93 -1.06 -4.41
C ARG A 27 7.39 -1.46 -4.22
N HIS A 28 8.11 -1.77 -5.29
CA HIS A 28 9.45 -2.33 -5.24
C HIS A 28 10.53 -1.24 -5.16
N GLU A 29 10.53 -0.31 -6.12
CA GLU A 29 11.59 0.70 -6.28
C GLU A 29 11.35 1.94 -5.40
N GLY A 30 10.12 2.16 -4.95
CA GLY A 30 9.74 3.31 -4.13
C GLY A 30 9.10 4.44 -4.92
N LEU A 31 8.86 5.58 -4.26
CA LEU A 31 7.94 6.62 -4.76
C LEU A 31 8.59 7.66 -5.68
N VAL A 32 9.86 7.45 -6.03
CA VAL A 32 10.64 8.29 -6.95
C VAL A 32 10.47 7.77 -8.37
N GLU A 33 10.26 8.67 -9.32
CA GLU A 33 9.87 8.34 -10.70
C GLU A 33 11.02 8.42 -11.71
N ASP A 34 12.23 8.71 -11.23
CA ASP A 34 13.41 9.02 -12.07
C ASP A 34 13.80 7.88 -13.02
N GLU A 35 13.49 6.62 -12.66
CA GLU A 35 13.80 5.43 -13.46
C GLU A 35 12.60 4.92 -14.29
N ILE A 36 11.44 5.59 -14.24
CA ILE A 36 10.26 5.19 -15.01
C ILE A 36 10.35 5.76 -16.43
N ALA A 37 10.24 4.88 -17.43
CA ALA A 37 10.14 5.29 -18.83
C ALA A 37 8.98 6.30 -19.04
N PRO A 38 9.24 7.48 -19.64
CA PRO A 38 8.22 8.52 -19.84
C PRO A 38 6.97 8.03 -20.57
N GLU A 39 7.13 7.07 -21.47
CA GLU A 39 6.05 6.46 -22.23
C GLU A 39 5.05 5.77 -21.29
N ILE A 40 5.52 5.04 -20.27
CA ILE A 40 4.65 4.38 -19.28
C ILE A 40 3.86 5.42 -18.48
N LEU A 41 4.49 6.54 -18.15
CA LEU A 41 3.83 7.65 -17.46
C LEU A 41 2.79 8.35 -18.34
N GLN A 42 2.97 8.41 -19.65
CA GLN A 42 2.01 9.04 -20.57
C GLN A 42 0.78 8.16 -20.83
N LEU A 43 0.94 6.84 -20.71
CA LEU A 43 -0.14 5.87 -20.95
C LEU A 43 -1.16 5.78 -19.81
N ALA A 44 -0.78 6.23 -18.60
CA ALA A 44 -1.69 6.33 -17.46
C ALA A 44 -2.19 7.77 -17.29
N SER A 45 -3.50 7.94 -17.15
CA SER A 45 -4.05 9.25 -16.79
C SER A 45 -3.47 9.74 -15.45
N PRO A 46 -3.39 11.06 -15.19
CA PRO A 46 -2.87 11.59 -13.92
C PRO A 46 -3.50 10.93 -12.68
N ARG A 47 -4.82 10.74 -12.71
CA ARG A 47 -5.58 10.06 -11.64
C ARG A 47 -5.18 8.59 -11.45
N LEU A 48 -4.88 7.87 -12.54
CA LEU A 48 -4.42 6.48 -12.45
C LEU A 48 -3.00 6.41 -11.87
N ARG A 49 -2.12 7.35 -12.24
CA ARG A 49 -0.77 7.44 -11.66
C ARG A 49 -0.81 7.67 -10.16
N GLU A 50 -1.61 8.64 -9.70
CA GLU A 50 -1.80 8.91 -8.28
C GLU A 50 -2.31 7.69 -7.52
N ARG A 51 -3.30 6.99 -8.08
CA ARG A 51 -3.83 5.75 -7.48
C ARG A 51 -2.80 4.63 -7.45
N ALA A 52 -2.00 4.48 -8.50
CA ALA A 52 -0.95 3.47 -8.57
C ALA A 52 0.13 3.76 -7.51
N LYS A 53 0.50 5.04 -7.35
CA LYS A 53 1.46 5.50 -6.34
C LYS A 53 0.95 5.27 -4.93
N LEU A 54 -0.31 5.60 -4.67
CA LEU A 54 -0.97 5.32 -3.39
C LEU A 54 -0.99 3.82 -3.09
N LEU A 55 -1.38 2.99 -4.05
CA LEU A 55 -1.39 1.54 -3.88
C LEU A 55 0.01 0.98 -3.60
N GLY A 56 1.02 1.40 -4.35
CA GLY A 56 2.41 1.00 -4.12
C GLY A 56 2.91 1.40 -2.74
N ALA A 57 2.60 2.63 -2.28
CA ALA A 57 2.93 3.11 -0.95
C ALA A 57 2.24 2.29 0.17
N LEU A 58 0.94 2.01 0.03
CA LEU A 58 0.19 1.17 0.98
C LEU A 58 0.79 -0.24 1.09
N LEU A 59 1.08 -0.87 -0.05
CA LEU A 59 1.67 -2.22 -0.07
C LEU A 59 3.05 -2.28 0.60
N ARG A 60 3.84 -1.20 0.55
CA ARG A 60 5.13 -1.10 1.23
C ARG A 60 5.01 -1.08 2.76
N VAL A 61 3.90 -0.56 3.28
CA VAL A 61 3.60 -0.59 4.72
C VAL A 61 3.08 -1.98 5.09
N ILE A 62 2.00 -2.41 4.44
CA ILE A 62 1.25 -3.62 4.82
C ILE A 62 2.12 -4.89 4.68
N TYR A 63 2.98 -4.98 3.67
CA TYR A 63 3.81 -6.17 3.48
C TYR A 63 4.77 -6.43 4.65
N LEU A 64 5.31 -5.37 5.24
CA LEU A 64 6.21 -5.48 6.40
C LEU A 64 5.47 -6.00 7.64
N LEU A 65 4.22 -5.58 7.83
CA LEU A 65 3.37 -6.06 8.92
C LEU A 65 2.82 -7.47 8.66
N SER A 66 2.67 -7.87 7.40
CA SER A 66 2.15 -9.21 7.08
C SER A 66 3.20 -10.31 7.24
N ALA A 67 4.49 -9.98 7.22
CA ALA A 67 5.59 -10.95 7.05
C ALA A 67 5.38 -11.93 5.87
N SER A 68 4.57 -11.57 4.87
CA SER A 68 4.10 -12.45 3.79
C SER A 68 3.25 -13.65 4.24
N MET A 69 2.73 -13.60 5.47
CA MET A 69 1.89 -14.64 6.06
C MET A 69 0.41 -14.40 5.72
N PRO A 70 -0.30 -15.43 5.22
CA PRO A 70 -1.75 -15.37 5.05
C PRO A 70 -2.46 -15.02 6.37
N GLY A 71 -3.62 -14.38 6.27
CA GLY A 71 -4.48 -14.08 7.43
C GLY A 71 -4.07 -12.84 8.24
N VAL A 72 -2.90 -12.25 8.01
CA VAL A 72 -2.49 -11.03 8.75
C VAL A 72 -3.14 -9.77 8.20
N ILE A 73 -3.12 -9.56 6.88
CA ILE A 73 -3.64 -8.32 6.26
C ILE A 73 -5.09 -8.02 6.65
N PRO A 74 -6.03 -8.99 6.64
CA PRO A 74 -7.43 -8.70 6.98
C PRO A 74 -7.64 -8.29 8.45
N ARG A 75 -6.63 -8.50 9.31
CA ARG A 75 -6.65 -8.12 10.73
C ARG A 75 -6.27 -6.66 10.96
N LEU A 76 -5.63 -6.02 9.97
CA LEU A 76 -5.22 -4.63 10.00
C LEU A 76 -6.37 -3.73 9.51
N TYR A 77 -6.57 -2.58 10.14
CA TYR A 77 -7.58 -1.62 9.69
C TYR A 77 -7.18 -0.18 9.98
N TRP A 78 -7.78 0.74 9.24
CA TRP A 78 -7.60 2.17 9.45
C TRP A 78 -8.71 2.70 10.35
N ARG A 79 -8.35 3.53 11.33
CA ARG A 79 -9.28 4.19 12.25
C ARG A 79 -8.98 5.68 12.28
N GLU A 80 -10.00 6.51 12.12
CA GLU A 80 -9.87 7.95 12.33
C GLU A 80 -9.77 8.25 13.83
N GLU A 81 -8.85 9.13 14.20
CA GLU A 81 -8.62 9.61 15.56
C GLU A 81 -8.40 11.13 15.54
N ASP A 82 -8.52 11.80 16.69
CA ASP A 82 -8.48 13.27 16.77
C ASP A 82 -7.23 13.90 16.15
N ASN A 83 -6.11 13.19 16.18
CA ASN A 83 -4.82 13.65 15.68
C ASN A 83 -4.46 13.09 14.30
N GLY A 84 -5.29 12.26 13.66
CA GLY A 84 -4.97 11.68 12.35
C GLY A 84 -5.69 10.37 12.04
N ILE A 85 -5.02 9.48 11.30
CA ILE A 85 -5.55 8.15 10.98
C ILE A 85 -4.57 7.09 11.46
N ALA A 86 -5.02 6.25 12.38
CA ALA A 86 -4.28 5.12 12.88
C ALA A 86 -4.39 3.94 11.92
N LEU A 87 -3.26 3.30 11.58
CA LEU A 87 -3.25 1.91 11.14
C LEU A 87 -3.17 1.03 12.38
N VAL A 88 -4.29 0.40 12.72
CA VAL A 88 -4.40 -0.44 13.91
C VAL A 88 -3.82 -1.83 13.63
N VAL A 89 -2.91 -2.23 14.51
CA VAL A 89 -2.18 -3.50 14.46
C VAL A 89 -2.58 -4.35 15.68
N PRO A 90 -2.97 -5.61 15.49
CA PRO A 90 -3.23 -6.54 16.59
C PRO A 90 -2.04 -6.69 17.55
N GLY A 91 -2.34 -6.82 18.84
CA GLY A 91 -1.31 -6.90 19.89
C GLY A 91 -0.31 -8.06 19.73
N ASP A 92 -0.75 -9.20 19.19
CA ASP A 92 0.07 -10.39 18.95
C ASP A 92 1.11 -10.22 17.83
N ILE A 93 0.97 -9.17 17.00
CA ILE A 93 1.94 -8.83 15.95
C ILE A 93 2.50 -7.41 16.11
N ALA A 94 2.28 -6.77 17.26
CA ALA A 94 2.75 -5.42 17.55
C ALA A 94 4.28 -5.29 17.45
N ASP A 95 5.03 -6.36 17.74
CA ASP A 95 6.49 -6.42 17.63
C ASP A 95 7.00 -6.24 16.19
N LEU A 96 6.12 -6.34 15.18
CA LEU A 96 6.47 -6.04 13.79
C LEU A 96 6.54 -4.54 13.51
N ILE A 97 6.00 -3.69 14.39
CA ILE A 97 6.18 -2.24 14.33
C ILE A 97 7.63 -1.93 14.70
N SER A 98 8.36 -1.41 13.72
CA SER A 98 9.78 -1.08 13.83
C SER A 98 10.11 0.08 12.91
N ASP A 99 11.34 0.59 12.97
CA ASP A 99 11.83 1.73 12.18
C ASP A 99 11.49 1.63 10.68
N ARG A 100 11.54 0.41 10.13
CA ARG A 100 11.31 0.20 8.70
C ARG A 100 9.82 0.39 8.31
N PRO A 101 8.84 -0.33 8.90
CA PRO A 101 7.42 -0.01 8.75
C PRO A 101 7.08 1.45 9.05
N GLU A 102 7.65 2.02 10.11
CA GLU A 102 7.41 3.42 10.47
C GLU A 102 7.86 4.38 9.38
N GLY A 103 9.08 4.19 8.86
CA GLY A 103 9.58 4.97 7.73
C GLY A 103 8.69 4.86 6.49
N ARG A 104 8.09 3.69 6.23
CA ARG A 104 7.13 3.54 5.11
C ARG A 104 5.80 4.23 5.39
N LEU A 105 5.30 4.17 6.62
CA LEU A 105 4.08 4.87 7.01
C LEU A 105 4.27 6.39 6.92
N GLN A 106 5.43 6.91 7.31
CA GLN A 106 5.76 8.32 7.15
C GLN A 106 5.88 8.75 5.69
N GLN A 107 6.37 7.89 4.79
CA GLN A 107 6.33 8.15 3.35
C GLN A 107 4.88 8.23 2.83
N LEU A 108 4.00 7.35 3.30
CA LEU A 108 2.58 7.36 2.95
C LEU A 108 1.85 8.59 3.52
N SER A 109 2.18 9.00 4.75
CA SER A 109 1.69 10.22 5.40
C SER A 109 2.00 11.45 4.54
N LYS A 110 3.26 11.59 4.11
CA LYS A 110 3.68 12.66 3.19
C LYS A 110 2.96 12.61 1.84
N LEU A 111 2.79 11.42 1.26
CA LEU A 111 2.10 11.24 -0.02
C LEU A 111 0.63 11.64 0.04
N THR A 112 -0.05 11.33 1.14
CA THR A 112 -1.49 11.56 1.31
C THR A 112 -1.82 12.92 1.92
N GLY A 113 -0.82 13.61 2.50
CA GLY A 113 -1.01 14.83 3.26
C GLY A 113 -1.80 14.61 4.57
N LYS A 114 -1.90 13.37 5.05
CA LYS A 114 -2.63 12.99 6.26
C LYS A 114 -1.65 12.57 7.35
N ASN A 115 -1.90 12.93 8.60
CA ASN A 115 -1.12 12.39 9.70
C ASN A 115 -1.46 10.91 9.90
N LEU A 116 -0.51 10.02 9.59
CA LEU A 116 -0.68 8.57 9.74
C LEU A 116 0.28 8.03 10.79
N PHE A 117 -0.22 7.16 11.66
CA PHE A 117 0.55 6.54 12.73
C PHE A 117 0.07 5.11 13.00
N PHE A 118 0.89 4.30 13.69
CA PHE A 118 0.46 2.99 14.14
C PHE A 118 -0.22 3.09 15.50
N ALA A 119 -1.25 2.27 15.71
CA ALA A 119 -1.84 2.04 17.03
C ALA A 119 -1.97 0.53 17.27
N ILE A 120 -1.93 0.13 18.53
CA ILE A 120 -2.18 -1.26 18.93
C ILE A 120 -3.65 -1.38 19.35
N GLY A 121 -4.35 -2.41 18.90
CA GLY A 121 -5.74 -2.65 19.28
C GLY A 121 -6.28 -3.99 18.79
N ASP A 122 -7.54 -4.28 19.11
CA ASP A 122 -8.18 -5.53 18.70
C ASP A 122 -8.30 -5.64 17.18
N SER A 123 -8.23 -6.87 16.65
CA SER A 123 -8.27 -7.10 15.21
C SER A 123 -9.63 -6.73 14.61
N ALA A 124 -9.63 -6.28 13.35
CA ALA A 124 -10.87 -6.07 12.58
C ALA A 124 -11.74 -7.34 12.44
N ILE A 125 -11.15 -8.54 12.54
CA ILE A 125 -11.87 -9.80 12.37
C ILE A 125 -12.53 -10.26 13.68
N ASP A 126 -11.97 -9.89 14.85
CA ASP A 126 -12.46 -10.33 16.16
C ASP A 126 -13.76 -9.59 16.56
N ALA A 127 -14.12 -8.51 15.87
CA ALA A 127 -15.30 -7.69 16.17
C ALA A 127 -16.64 -8.30 15.69
N ASN A 128 -16.65 -9.42 14.96
CA ASN A 128 -17.85 -9.96 14.29
C ASN A 128 -18.27 -11.38 14.72
N GLU A 129 -17.69 -11.98 15.77
CA GLU A 129 -18.11 -13.33 16.25
C GLU A 129 -19.10 -13.32 17.43
N HIS A 130 -19.83 -12.22 17.64
CA HIS A 130 -20.91 -12.17 18.62
C HIS A 130 -22.23 -11.64 18.03
N HIS A 131 -22.89 -12.46 17.20
CA HIS A 131 -24.36 -12.54 17.18
C HIS A 131 -24.88 -13.84 16.56
#